data_AF-C5KJQ6-F1
#
_entry.id   AF-C5KJQ6-F1
#
_cell.length_a   1.000
_cell.length_b   1.000
_cell.length_c   1.000
_cell.angle_alpha   90.00
_cell.angle_beta   90.00
_cell.angle_gamma   90.00
#
_symmetry.space_group_name_H-M   'P 1'
#
loop_
_entity.id
_entity.type
_entity.pdbx_description
1 polymer ?
#
loop_
_entity_poly.entity_id
_entity_poly.type
_entity_poly.pdbx_seq_one_letter_code
_entity_poly.pdbx_strand_id
1 'polypeptide(L)'
;MQNFRFEVRYKEGVKNINADALSRPQLQVESKAPIPTKSCPVRSNLEVVPPDSVVVAEDPELSGLLPDTMKDPLIAAVVLCPLWSWDKLREAQEQDHVVCEVRDRVLVDAPLGRKEFTSRLYMPYRRIWSVLDVCEGVLVRLLKTDPLTPVRCVAIVPTALRGEAVAYFHDEKGHFAEKRMLENMKPVVYWPNMHVDINEYLQKCPGCLAARTGRPTPSPLVPVPVGRPWHTLAVDYLEITPAVNGKKYLLVLQDYFTKWAEAYP
;
A
#
# COMPACT_ATOMS: atom_id res chain seq x y z
N MET A 1 8.20 -53.40 31.40
CA MET A 1 8.23 -52.97 29.98
C MET A 1 6.83 -53.10 29.43
N GLN A 2 6.11 -52.00 29.20
CA GLN A 2 4.80 -52.03 28.55
C GLN A 2 5.01 -51.84 27.04
N ASN A 3 4.67 -52.85 26.24
CA ASN A 3 4.70 -52.77 24.78
C ASN A 3 3.46 -52.03 24.30
N PHE A 4 3.65 -50.88 23.66
CA PHE A 4 2.57 -50.20 22.93
C PHE A 4 2.59 -50.64 21.47
N ARG A 5 1.42 -51.03 20.96
CA ARG A 5 1.17 -51.38 19.56
C ARG A 5 0.33 -50.27 18.95
N PHE A 6 0.87 -49.56 17.98
CA PHE A 6 0.13 -48.57 17.19
C PHE A 6 -0.01 -49.05 15.75
N GLU A 7 -1.13 -48.68 15.14
CA GLU A 7 -1.43 -48.92 13.73
C GLU A 7 -1.40 -47.58 13.00
N VAL A 8 -0.45 -47.43 12.07
CA VAL A 8 -0.33 -46.22 11.26
C VAL A 8 -1.28 -46.36 10.07
N ARG A 9 -2.27 -45.46 9.96
CA ARG A 9 -3.18 -45.39 8.81
C ARG A 9 -2.94 -44.11 8.02
N TYR A 10 -2.72 -44.27 6.72
CA TYR A 10 -2.60 -43.16 5.80
C TYR A 10 -3.97 -42.49 5.58
N LYS A 11 -3.99 -41.16 5.55
CA LYS A 11 -5.20 -40.38 5.26
C LYS A 11 -4.95 -39.59 3.98
N GLU A 12 -5.63 -39.98 2.90
CA GLU A 12 -5.51 -39.32 1.59
C GLU A 12 -5.96 -37.85 1.67
N GLY A 13 -5.12 -36.96 1.14
CA GLY A 13 -5.43 -35.55 0.97
C GLY A 13 -5.79 -35.27 -0.49
N VAL A 14 -6.66 -34.27 -0.72
CA VAL A 14 -7.21 -33.90 -2.05
C VAL A 14 -6.12 -33.57 -3.10
N LYS A 15 -4.88 -33.30 -2.69
CA LYS A 15 -3.73 -33.01 -3.56
C LYS A 15 -2.69 -34.13 -3.67
N ASN A 16 -2.88 -35.25 -2.96
CA ASN A 16 -1.92 -36.35 -2.92
C ASN A 16 -2.33 -37.44 -3.92
N ILE A 17 -2.17 -37.17 -5.21
CA ILE A 17 -2.70 -38.05 -6.27
C ILE A 17 -1.72 -39.17 -6.67
N ASN A 18 -0.45 -39.13 -6.24
CA ASN A 18 0.48 -40.26 -6.38
C ASN A 18 1.79 -40.00 -5.63
N ALA A 19 2.09 -40.78 -4.59
CA ALA A 19 3.37 -40.71 -3.86
C ALA A 19 4.56 -41.24 -4.69
N ASP A 20 4.29 -42.04 -5.73
CA ASP A 20 5.31 -42.79 -6.48
C ASP A 20 5.91 -42.03 -7.67
N ALA A 21 5.34 -40.85 -8.03
CA ALA A 21 5.79 -40.08 -9.19
C ALA A 21 7.08 -39.27 -8.97
N LEU A 22 7.62 -39.23 -7.74
CA LEU A 22 8.81 -38.45 -7.37
C LEU A 22 10.13 -39.25 -7.43
N SER A 23 10.09 -40.52 -7.83
CA SER A 23 11.23 -41.44 -7.78
C SER A 23 12.07 -41.51 -9.06
N ARG A 24 11.82 -40.67 -10.09
CA ARG A 24 12.58 -40.70 -11.36
C ARG A 24 13.41 -39.42 -11.56
N PRO A 25 14.73 -39.51 -11.83
CA PRO A 25 15.53 -38.35 -12.17
C PRO A 25 15.26 -37.89 -13.61
N GLN A 26 15.01 -36.59 -13.82
CA GLN A 26 15.12 -35.96 -15.13
C GLN A 26 16.58 -35.53 -15.35
N LEU A 27 17.19 -35.98 -16.45
CA LEU A 27 18.53 -35.55 -16.87
C LEU A 27 18.54 -34.04 -17.18
N GLN A 28 19.47 -33.32 -16.57
CA GLN A 28 19.81 -31.93 -16.91
C GLN A 28 21.14 -31.86 -17.66
N VAL A 29 21.28 -30.88 -18.56
CA VAL A 29 22.57 -30.45 -19.12
C VAL A 29 22.86 -29.03 -18.61
N GLU A 30 24.10 -28.85 -18.16
CA GLU A 30 24.64 -27.79 -17.31
C GLU A 30 24.98 -26.46 -18.03
N SER A 31 25.15 -25.36 -17.28
CA SER A 31 26.50 -24.77 -17.03
C SER A 31 26.52 -23.56 -16.05
N LYS A 32 27.52 -23.64 -15.15
CA LYS A 32 28.15 -22.76 -14.11
C LYS A 32 28.36 -21.25 -14.45
N ALA A 33 28.67 -20.27 -13.57
CA ALA A 33 29.01 -20.06 -12.13
C ALA A 33 29.02 -18.50 -11.81
N PRO A 34 29.75 -17.92 -10.81
CA PRO A 34 29.53 -17.80 -9.35
C PRO A 34 29.38 -16.35 -8.77
N ILE A 35 29.16 -16.29 -7.45
CA ILE A 35 28.64 -15.25 -6.51
C ILE A 35 29.65 -14.14 -6.12
N PRO A 36 29.23 -12.99 -5.53
CA PRO A 36 29.59 -12.75 -4.11
C PRO A 36 28.48 -12.11 -3.23
N THR A 37 28.51 -12.56 -1.97
CA THR A 37 27.67 -12.24 -0.81
C THR A 37 28.15 -11.00 -0.06
N LYS A 38 27.25 -10.25 0.60
CA LYS A 38 27.48 -9.67 1.94
C LYS A 38 26.17 -9.54 2.73
N SER A 39 26.19 -10.10 3.94
CA SER A 39 25.14 -10.13 4.96
C SER A 39 25.11 -8.85 5.80
N CYS A 40 23.93 -8.42 6.25
CA CYS A 40 23.77 -7.49 7.38
C CYS A 40 22.67 -7.96 8.35
N PRO A 41 22.80 -7.65 9.66
CA PRO A 41 22.03 -8.28 10.73
C PRO A 41 20.67 -7.60 10.95
N VAL A 42 19.65 -8.42 11.22
CA VAL A 42 18.29 -8.01 11.59
C VAL A 42 18.27 -7.58 13.06
N ARG A 43 17.77 -6.37 13.34
CA ARG A 43 17.27 -5.99 14.67
C ARG A 43 15.75 -5.85 14.59
N SER A 44 15.06 -6.83 15.15
CA SER A 44 13.63 -6.82 15.42
C SER A 44 13.36 -5.94 16.63
N ASN A 45 12.42 -4.99 16.50
CA ASN A 45 11.56 -4.49 17.58
C ASN A 45 10.37 -3.79 16.91
N LEU A 46 9.30 -4.54 16.66
CA LEU A 46 7.98 -3.98 16.34
C LEU A 46 7.09 -4.20 17.57
N GLU A 47 6.76 -3.12 18.26
CA GLU A 47 5.61 -3.11 19.16
C GLU A 47 4.35 -2.85 18.33
N VAL A 48 3.40 -3.78 18.45
CA VAL A 48 2.09 -3.73 17.79
C VAL A 48 1.15 -2.94 18.69
N VAL A 49 0.72 -1.76 18.25
CA VAL A 49 -0.38 -1.02 18.89
C VAL A 49 -1.70 -1.42 18.21
N PRO A 50 -2.72 -1.85 18.97
CA PRO A 50 -4.01 -2.30 18.42
C PRO A 50 -4.84 -1.14 17.86
N PRO A 51 -5.76 -1.41 16.92
CA PRO A 51 -6.55 -0.37 16.27
C PRO A 51 -7.85 -0.16 17.03
N ASP A 52 -7.99 0.94 17.76
CA ASP A 52 -9.32 1.48 18.08
C ASP A 52 -9.26 3.00 18.28
N SER A 53 -10.22 3.68 17.63
CA SER A 53 -10.60 5.09 17.78
C SER A 53 -9.57 6.16 17.37
N VAL A 54 -9.57 6.54 16.09
CA VAL A 54 -9.14 7.89 15.69
C VAL A 54 -10.33 8.81 15.82
N VAL A 55 -10.41 9.48 16.96
CA VAL A 55 -11.24 10.67 17.16
C VAL A 55 -10.64 11.76 16.27
N VAL A 56 -11.43 12.34 15.37
CA VAL A 56 -11.03 13.53 14.62
C VAL A 56 -10.92 14.66 15.65
N ALA A 57 -9.70 14.99 16.05
CA ALA A 57 -9.45 16.17 16.85
C ALA A 57 -9.72 17.39 15.97
N GLU A 58 -10.73 18.17 16.34
CA GLU A 58 -10.89 19.54 15.85
C GLU A 58 -9.75 20.35 16.45
N ASP A 59 -8.74 20.69 15.64
CA ASP A 59 -7.66 21.59 16.05
C ASP A 59 -8.21 23.02 16.18
N PRO A 60 -8.18 23.64 17.39
CA PRO A 60 -8.80 24.95 17.62
C PRO A 60 -8.08 26.12 16.93
N GLU A 61 -6.83 25.93 16.49
CA GLU A 61 -6.01 26.96 15.85
C GLU A 61 -6.41 27.26 14.40
N LEU A 62 -7.29 26.46 13.78
CA LEU A 62 -7.70 26.59 12.37
C LEU A 62 -8.98 27.43 12.17
N SER A 63 -9.44 28.15 13.20
CA SER A 63 -10.66 28.97 13.17
C SER A 63 -10.46 30.40 12.67
N GLY A 64 -9.21 30.85 12.50
CA GLY A 64 -8.86 32.26 12.25
C GLY A 64 -8.69 32.70 10.79
N LEU A 65 -9.03 31.88 9.79
CA LEU A 65 -8.74 32.15 8.37
C LEU A 65 -9.96 32.41 7.47
N LEU A 66 -11.16 32.64 8.04
CA LEU A 66 -12.37 32.82 7.25
C LEU A 66 -12.73 34.32 7.09
N PRO A 67 -12.87 34.84 5.85
CA PRO A 67 -13.31 36.21 5.61
C PRO A 67 -14.81 36.41 5.90
N ASP A 68 -15.17 37.65 6.23
CA ASP A 68 -16.47 38.10 6.78
C ASP A 68 -17.71 37.95 5.84
N THR A 69 -17.58 37.41 4.63
CA THR A 69 -18.69 37.31 3.66
C THR A 69 -19.40 35.96 3.73
N MET A 70 -19.87 35.58 4.92
CA MET A 70 -20.70 34.37 5.12
C MET A 70 -22.06 34.74 5.74
N LYS A 71 -23.03 35.17 4.93
CA LYS A 71 -24.44 35.34 5.37
C LYS A 71 -25.44 34.41 4.68
N ASP A 72 -24.97 33.47 3.85
CA ASP A 72 -25.83 32.43 3.28
C ASP A 72 -25.63 31.09 4.01
N PRO A 73 -26.66 30.55 4.70
CA PRO A 73 -26.55 29.34 5.51
C PRO A 73 -26.33 28.06 4.69
N LEU A 74 -26.50 28.12 3.37
CA LEU A 74 -26.19 27.02 2.44
C LEU A 74 -24.72 26.98 2.03
N ILE A 75 -23.97 28.07 2.25
CA ILE A 75 -22.54 28.23 1.93
C ILE A 75 -21.71 28.31 3.22
N ALA A 76 -22.24 27.88 4.37
CA ALA A 76 -21.45 27.59 5.59
C ALA A 76 -20.58 26.32 5.44
N ALA A 77 -20.20 26.00 4.21
CA ALA A 77 -19.54 24.79 3.77
C ALA A 77 -18.02 24.94 3.87
N VAL A 78 -17.53 24.74 5.10
CA VAL A 78 -16.16 24.35 5.49
C VAL A 78 -15.17 24.33 4.32
N VAL A 79 -14.41 25.42 4.21
CA VAL A 79 -13.17 25.49 3.44
C VAL A 79 -12.23 24.44 4.03
N LEU A 80 -11.96 23.36 3.31
CA LEU A 80 -11.18 22.24 3.83
C LEU A 80 -9.70 22.29 3.51
N CYS A 81 -9.20 23.29 2.79
CA CYS A 81 -7.79 23.35 2.41
C CYS A 81 -6.95 24.06 3.50
N PRO A 82 -6.20 23.34 4.36
CA PRO A 82 -5.32 23.98 5.32
C PRO A 82 -4.01 24.49 4.67
N LEU A 83 -3.78 24.16 3.39
CA LEU A 83 -2.48 24.35 2.75
C LEU A 83 -2.25 25.76 2.23
N TRP A 84 -3.31 26.40 1.72
CA TRP A 84 -3.19 27.66 0.99
C TRP A 84 -4.37 28.58 1.26
N SER A 85 -4.09 29.88 1.23
CA SER A 85 -5.15 30.89 1.16
C SER A 85 -5.90 30.80 -0.18
N TRP A 86 -7.15 31.28 -0.19
CA TRP A 86 -7.95 31.38 -1.41
C TRP A 86 -7.30 32.28 -2.46
N ASP A 87 -6.61 33.34 -2.04
CA ASP A 87 -5.91 34.22 -2.98
C ASP A 87 -4.74 33.52 -3.69
N LYS A 88 -3.94 32.72 -2.96
CA LYS A 88 -2.87 31.92 -3.58
C LYS A 88 -3.45 30.89 -4.55
N LEU A 89 -4.57 30.25 -4.20
CA LEU A 89 -5.25 29.30 -5.09
C LEU A 89 -5.78 29.99 -6.34
N ARG A 90 -6.39 31.17 -6.20
CA ARG A 90 -6.90 31.98 -7.31
C ARG A 90 -5.80 32.35 -8.29
N GLU A 91 -4.73 32.95 -7.79
CA GLU A 91 -3.57 33.34 -8.60
C GLU A 91 -2.95 32.13 -9.32
N ALA A 92 -2.79 31.01 -8.62
CA ALA A 92 -2.25 29.79 -9.22
C ALA A 92 -3.19 29.17 -10.27
N GLN A 93 -4.52 29.30 -10.12
CA GLN A 93 -5.48 28.86 -11.14
C GLN A 93 -5.48 29.77 -12.36
N GLU A 94 -5.26 31.09 -12.20
CA GLU A 94 -5.14 32.03 -13.32
C GLU A 94 -3.91 31.73 -14.19
N GLN A 95 -2.83 31.25 -13.58
CA GLN A 95 -1.61 30.85 -14.29
C GLN A 95 -1.73 29.48 -14.99
N ASP A 96 -2.68 28.63 -14.59
CA ASP A 96 -2.90 27.31 -15.21
C ASP A 96 -3.96 27.41 -16.32
N HIS A 97 -3.51 27.37 -17.58
CA HIS A 97 -4.40 27.59 -18.73
C HIS A 97 -5.62 26.66 -18.77
N VAL A 98 -5.45 25.39 -18.35
CA VAL A 98 -6.55 24.40 -18.40
C VAL A 98 -7.57 24.73 -17.33
N VAL A 99 -7.08 24.98 -16.11
CA VAL A 99 -7.95 25.23 -14.96
C VAL A 99 -8.65 26.58 -15.08
N CYS A 100 -7.94 27.61 -15.56
CA CYS A 100 -8.51 28.93 -15.85
C CYS A 100 -9.66 28.85 -16.85
N GLU A 101 -9.47 28.19 -17.99
CA GLU A 101 -10.51 28.08 -19.01
C GLU A 101 -11.73 27.29 -18.53
N VAL A 102 -11.52 26.21 -17.77
CA VAL A 102 -12.61 25.45 -17.15
C VAL A 102 -13.37 26.31 -16.14
N ARG A 103 -12.65 27.05 -15.29
CA ARG A 103 -13.23 27.97 -14.30
C ARG A 103 -14.10 29.03 -14.98
N ASP A 104 -13.54 29.72 -15.96
CA ASP A 104 -14.21 30.81 -16.67
C ASP A 104 -15.47 30.29 -17.37
N ARG A 105 -15.42 29.05 -17.88
CA ARG A 105 -16.59 28.42 -18.48
C ARG A 105 -17.66 27.98 -17.48
N VAL A 106 -17.27 27.51 -16.29
CA VAL A 106 -18.22 27.14 -15.22
C VAL A 106 -18.98 28.38 -14.74
N LEU A 107 -18.33 29.56 -14.66
CA LEU A 107 -18.96 30.83 -14.29
C LEU A 107 -20.12 31.27 -15.19
N VAL A 108 -20.15 30.82 -16.46
CA VAL A 108 -21.21 31.17 -17.42
C VAL A 108 -22.55 30.49 -17.07
N ASP A 109 -22.55 29.50 -16.16
CA ASP A 109 -23.73 28.76 -15.67
C ASP A 109 -24.67 28.27 -16.79
N ALA A 110 -24.07 27.75 -17.87
CA ALA A 110 -24.77 27.20 -19.02
C ALA A 110 -24.35 25.74 -19.26
N PRO A 111 -25.28 24.85 -19.69
CA PRO A 111 -24.96 23.46 -20.00
C PRO A 111 -23.79 23.33 -20.97
N LEU A 112 -22.94 22.32 -20.74
CA LEU A 112 -21.76 22.09 -21.57
C LEU A 112 -22.16 21.61 -22.97
N GLY A 113 -21.71 22.29 -24.02
CA GLY A 113 -21.94 21.87 -25.40
C GLY A 113 -21.30 20.52 -25.74
N ARG A 114 -21.86 19.84 -26.74
CA ARG A 114 -21.41 18.49 -27.13
C ARG A 114 -19.96 18.43 -27.63
N LYS A 115 -19.47 19.51 -28.26
CA LYS A 115 -18.14 19.60 -28.88
C LYS A 115 -17.10 20.33 -28.02
N GLU A 116 -17.53 21.03 -26.97
CA GLU A 116 -16.64 21.77 -26.07
C GLU A 116 -15.79 20.82 -25.22
N PHE A 117 -14.55 21.21 -24.89
CA PHE A 117 -13.69 20.45 -23.97
C PHE A 117 -13.51 18.97 -24.36
N THR A 118 -13.38 18.71 -25.67
CA THR A 118 -13.22 17.35 -26.23
C THR A 118 -11.77 16.88 -26.24
N SER A 119 -10.79 17.77 -26.00
CA SER A 119 -9.38 17.41 -25.93
C SER A 119 -9.08 16.58 -24.67
N ARG A 120 -7.98 15.81 -24.70
CA ARG A 120 -7.58 14.94 -23.57
C ARG A 120 -7.31 15.71 -22.28
N LEU A 121 -6.93 16.99 -22.37
CA LEU A 121 -6.63 17.84 -21.22
C LEU A 121 -7.89 18.15 -20.40
N TYR A 122 -9.02 18.36 -21.08
CA TYR A 122 -10.27 18.78 -20.43
C TYR A 122 -11.24 17.63 -20.15
N MET A 123 -11.08 16.50 -20.84
CA MET A 123 -11.91 15.30 -20.65
C MET A 123 -12.10 14.90 -19.17
N PRO A 124 -11.06 14.93 -18.31
CA PRO A 124 -11.25 14.62 -16.90
C PRO A 124 -12.17 15.59 -16.17
N TYR A 125 -12.12 16.89 -16.49
CA TYR A 125 -13.01 17.93 -15.95
C TYR A 125 -14.42 17.79 -16.51
N ARG A 126 -14.56 17.51 -17.81
CA ARG A 126 -15.83 17.24 -18.48
C ARG A 126 -16.61 16.09 -17.82
N ARG A 127 -15.93 15.05 -17.33
CA ARG A 127 -16.56 13.91 -16.63
C ARG A 127 -17.17 14.27 -15.27
N ILE A 128 -16.66 15.32 -14.64
CA ILE A 128 -17.10 15.78 -13.32
C ILE A 128 -17.83 17.12 -13.40
N TRP A 129 -18.21 17.57 -14.60
CA TRP A 129 -18.74 18.92 -14.84
C TRP A 129 -19.93 19.28 -13.94
N SER A 130 -20.83 18.33 -13.70
CA SER A 130 -22.04 18.53 -12.89
C SER A 130 -21.77 18.77 -11.40
N VAL A 131 -20.53 18.60 -10.95
CA VAL A 131 -20.11 18.83 -9.56
C VAL A 131 -18.98 19.87 -9.50
N LEU A 132 -18.72 20.61 -10.57
CA LEU A 132 -17.82 21.75 -10.56
C LEU A 132 -18.62 23.03 -10.28
N ASP A 133 -18.00 23.93 -9.52
CA ASP A 133 -18.56 25.24 -9.21
C ASP A 133 -17.41 26.23 -9.00
N VAL A 134 -17.72 27.52 -8.87
CA VAL A 134 -16.73 28.56 -8.56
C VAL A 134 -17.12 29.26 -7.27
N CYS A 135 -16.26 29.14 -6.25
CA CYS A 135 -16.42 29.83 -4.98
C CYS A 135 -15.30 30.87 -4.85
N GLU A 136 -15.67 32.12 -4.58
CA GLU A 136 -14.69 33.22 -4.43
C GLU A 136 -13.69 33.24 -5.60
N GLY A 137 -14.15 33.06 -6.84
CA GLY A 137 -13.31 33.06 -8.05
C GLY A 137 -12.28 31.92 -8.16
N VAL A 138 -12.41 30.87 -7.35
CA VAL A 138 -11.61 29.64 -7.43
C VAL A 138 -12.51 28.49 -7.86
N LEU A 139 -12.05 27.71 -8.84
CA LEU A 139 -12.71 26.48 -9.27
C LEU A 139 -12.66 25.44 -8.15
N VAL A 140 -13.83 24.98 -7.75
CA VAL A 140 -14.01 23.96 -6.71
C VAL A 140 -14.79 22.77 -7.26
N ARG A 141 -14.67 21.65 -6.56
CA ARG A 141 -15.51 20.47 -6.70
C ARG A 141 -16.44 20.38 -5.49
N LEU A 142 -17.72 20.24 -5.77
CA LEU A 142 -18.76 20.02 -4.78
C LEU A 142 -18.77 18.55 -4.36
N LEU A 143 -18.56 18.29 -3.08
CA LEU A 143 -18.59 16.97 -2.48
C LEU A 143 -19.86 16.79 -1.63
N LYS A 144 -20.71 15.85 -2.04
CA LYS A 144 -21.89 15.42 -1.28
C LYS A 144 -21.61 14.04 -0.69
N THR A 145 -21.42 13.96 0.62
CA THR A 145 -21.15 12.69 1.32
C THR A 145 -22.43 11.96 1.70
N ASP A 146 -23.41 12.68 2.22
CA ASP A 146 -24.71 12.18 2.66
C ASP A 146 -25.78 13.27 2.42
N PRO A 147 -27.03 12.95 2.06
CA PRO A 147 -28.13 13.91 1.96
C PRO A 147 -28.30 14.86 3.15
N LEU A 148 -27.94 14.43 4.36
CA LEU A 148 -28.04 15.23 5.59
C LEU A 148 -26.80 16.11 5.85
N THR A 149 -25.69 15.85 5.16
CA THR A 149 -24.45 16.63 5.34
C THR A 149 -24.43 17.84 4.39
N PRO A 150 -23.95 19.01 4.86
CA PRO A 150 -23.75 20.14 3.97
C PRO A 150 -22.79 19.77 2.84
N VAL A 151 -23.06 20.31 1.65
CA VAL A 151 -22.17 20.17 0.49
C VAL A 151 -20.83 20.79 0.87
N ARG A 152 -19.71 20.11 0.61
CA ARG A 152 -18.37 20.63 0.90
C ARG A 152 -17.70 21.13 -0.38
N CYS A 153 -17.04 22.27 -0.32
CA CYS A 153 -16.30 22.85 -1.43
C CYS A 153 -14.83 22.44 -1.34
N VAL A 154 -14.37 21.64 -2.32
CA VAL A 154 -12.99 21.15 -2.38
C VAL A 154 -12.27 21.85 -3.52
N ALA A 155 -11.18 22.57 -3.23
CA ALA A 155 -10.44 23.30 -4.25
C ALA A 155 -9.85 22.37 -5.33
N ILE A 156 -10.00 22.77 -6.60
CA ILE A 156 -9.26 22.16 -7.71
C ILE A 156 -7.82 22.67 -7.69
N VAL A 157 -6.87 21.77 -7.47
CA VAL A 157 -5.46 22.16 -7.34
C VAL A 157 -4.82 22.35 -8.73
N PRO A 158 -4.30 23.55 -9.04
CA PRO A 158 -3.58 23.82 -10.29
C PRO A 158 -2.25 23.07 -10.32
N THR A 159 -1.72 22.84 -11.51
CA THR A 159 -0.57 21.95 -11.73
C THR A 159 0.66 22.34 -10.91
N ALA A 160 0.90 23.64 -10.71
CA ALA A 160 2.03 24.16 -9.93
C ALA A 160 2.00 23.76 -8.44
N LEU A 161 0.82 23.59 -7.84
CA LEU A 161 0.65 23.33 -6.41
C LEU A 161 0.52 21.83 -6.06
N ARG A 162 0.39 20.96 -7.06
CA ARG A 162 0.18 19.51 -6.84
C ARG A 162 1.35 18.86 -6.12
N GLY A 163 2.59 19.23 -6.48
CA GLY A 163 3.78 18.69 -5.83
C GLY A 163 3.85 19.04 -4.34
N GLU A 164 3.55 20.29 -3.99
CA GLU A 164 3.49 20.77 -2.61
C GLU A 164 2.40 20.05 -1.80
N ALA A 165 1.19 19.86 -2.37
CA ALA A 165 0.15 19.07 -1.72
C ALA A 165 0.58 17.61 -1.48
N VAL A 166 1.13 16.93 -2.49
CA VAL A 166 1.53 15.53 -2.34
C VAL A 166 2.63 15.39 -1.29
N ALA A 167 3.62 16.29 -1.29
CA ALA A 167 4.70 16.31 -0.31
C ALA A 167 4.16 16.50 1.11
N TYR A 168 3.29 17.48 1.35
CA TYR A 168 2.68 17.72 2.67
C TYR A 168 1.97 16.48 3.22
N PHE A 169 1.07 15.88 2.43
CA PHE A 169 0.30 14.72 2.87
C PHE A 169 1.14 13.45 3.01
N HIS A 170 2.26 13.36 2.31
CA HIS A 170 3.14 12.20 2.36
C HIS A 170 4.15 12.31 3.50
N ASP A 171 4.92 13.40 3.55
CA ASP A 171 6.06 13.55 4.44
C ASP A 171 5.60 13.86 5.87
N GLU A 172 4.56 14.69 6.04
CA GLU A 172 4.11 15.09 7.38
C GLU A 172 3.15 14.07 8.00
N LYS A 173 2.39 13.33 7.19
CA LYS A 173 1.38 12.38 7.70
C LYS A 173 1.83 10.93 7.76
N GLY A 174 3.05 10.60 7.32
CA GLY A 174 3.70 9.32 7.64
C GLY A 174 3.83 8.32 6.50
N HIS A 175 4.27 8.76 5.31
CA HIS A 175 4.66 7.89 4.18
C HIS A 175 3.58 6.88 3.76
N PHE A 176 2.32 7.32 3.76
CA PHE A 176 1.20 6.43 3.46
C PHE A 176 1.23 5.90 2.02
N ALA A 177 0.75 4.68 1.85
CA ALA A 177 0.52 4.12 0.52
C ALA A 177 -0.56 4.91 -0.25
N GLU A 178 -0.50 4.84 -1.58
CA GLU A 178 -1.36 5.59 -2.53
C GLU A 178 -2.84 5.60 -2.15
N LYS A 179 -3.42 4.44 -1.84
CA LYS A 179 -4.84 4.31 -1.47
C LYS A 179 -5.20 5.20 -0.28
N ARG A 180 -4.39 5.16 0.78
CA ARG A 180 -4.62 5.91 2.01
C ARG A 180 -4.36 7.40 1.81
N MET A 181 -3.37 7.76 0.99
CA MET A 181 -3.17 9.15 0.57
C MET A 181 -4.41 9.69 -0.17
N LEU A 182 -4.96 8.94 -1.12
CA LEU A 182 -6.16 9.33 -1.85
C LEU A 182 -7.37 9.52 -0.92
N GLU A 183 -7.56 8.63 0.05
CA GLU A 183 -8.64 8.73 1.04
C GLU A 183 -8.50 9.99 1.90
N ASN A 184 -7.28 10.36 2.28
CA ASN A 184 -7.01 11.54 3.09
C ASN A 184 -7.05 12.86 2.30
N MET A 185 -6.61 12.84 1.04
CA MET A 185 -6.49 14.05 0.22
C MET A 185 -7.82 14.44 -0.42
N LYS A 186 -8.57 13.50 -0.99
CA LYS A 186 -9.81 13.79 -1.75
C LYS A 186 -10.84 14.67 -1.02
N PRO A 187 -11.04 14.55 0.32
CA PRO A 187 -11.96 15.41 1.03
C PRO A 187 -11.47 16.86 1.16
N VAL A 188 -10.17 17.10 1.04
CA VAL A 188 -9.49 18.38 1.35
C VAL A 188 -9.04 19.10 0.08
N VAL A 189 -8.44 18.36 -0.84
CA VAL A 189 -7.92 18.84 -2.13
C VAL A 189 -8.21 17.83 -3.22
N TYR A 190 -8.43 18.30 -4.44
CA TYR A 190 -8.70 17.41 -5.56
C TYR A 190 -8.14 17.94 -6.87
N TRP A 191 -7.69 17.03 -7.72
CA TRP A 191 -7.49 17.30 -9.14
C TRP A 191 -7.73 16.02 -9.92
N PRO A 192 -8.07 16.11 -11.21
CA PRO A 192 -8.28 14.92 -12.00
C PRO A 192 -6.98 14.11 -12.12
N ASN A 193 -7.11 12.78 -12.04
CA ASN A 193 -6.00 11.84 -12.09
C ASN A 193 -4.94 12.00 -10.99
N MET A 194 -5.28 12.58 -9.81
CA MET A 194 -4.32 12.76 -8.71
C MET A 194 -3.58 11.50 -8.24
N HIS A 195 -4.16 10.32 -8.47
CA HIS A 195 -3.53 9.03 -8.19
C HIS A 195 -2.23 8.83 -9.00
N VAL A 196 -2.17 9.35 -10.23
CA VAL A 196 -0.97 9.29 -11.09
C VAL A 196 0.17 10.08 -10.45
N ASP A 197 -0.11 11.33 -10.05
CA ASP A 197 0.88 12.22 -9.45
C ASP A 197 1.35 11.67 -8.08
N ILE A 198 0.43 11.12 -7.28
CA ILE A 198 0.76 10.47 -6.00
C ILE A 198 1.65 9.25 -6.24
N ASN A 199 1.30 8.37 -7.16
CA ASN A 199 2.09 7.17 -7.46
C ASN A 199 3.48 7.53 -8.00
N GLU A 200 3.58 8.54 -8.87
CA GLU A 200 4.86 9.03 -9.37
C GLU A 200 5.74 9.56 -8.22
N TYR A 201 5.15 10.28 -7.27
CA TYR A 201 5.86 10.76 -6.08
C TYR A 201 6.36 9.59 -5.20
N LEU A 202 5.48 8.63 -4.91
CA LEU A 202 5.80 7.44 -4.10
C LEU A 202 6.92 6.59 -4.72
N GLN A 203 7.00 6.54 -6.06
CA GLN A 203 8.06 5.85 -6.79
C GLN A 203 9.41 6.58 -6.75
N LYS A 204 9.43 7.85 -6.36
CA LYS A 204 10.66 8.66 -6.20
C LYS A 204 11.08 8.79 -4.73
N CYS A 205 10.20 8.49 -3.77
CA CYS A 205 10.51 8.60 -2.35
C CYS A 205 11.53 7.54 -1.90
N PRO A 206 12.74 7.92 -1.41
CA PRO A 206 13.74 6.95 -0.96
C PRO A 206 13.26 6.07 0.21
N GLY A 207 12.50 6.64 1.15
CA GLY A 207 11.96 5.92 2.31
C GLY A 207 10.96 4.83 1.90
N CYS A 208 10.00 5.17 1.03
CA CYS A 208 9.04 4.20 0.50
C CYS A 208 9.73 3.13 -0.34
N LEU A 209 10.73 3.50 -1.14
CA LEU A 209 11.48 2.54 -1.96
C LEU A 209 12.25 1.53 -1.10
N ALA A 210 12.91 1.99 -0.05
CA ALA A 210 13.62 1.13 0.89
C ALA A 210 12.67 0.20 1.66
N ALA A 211 11.48 0.69 2.06
CA ALA A 211 10.47 -0.12 2.73
C ALA A 211 9.80 -1.16 1.80
N ARG A 212 9.70 -0.85 0.50
CA ARG A 212 9.12 -1.73 -0.55
C ARG A 212 10.08 -2.84 -0.98
N THR A 213 10.96 -3.32 -0.11
CA THR A 213 11.78 -4.49 -0.41
C THR A 213 10.83 -5.65 -0.69
N GLY A 214 10.74 -6.03 -1.97
CA GLY A 214 9.90 -7.12 -2.42
C GLY A 214 10.28 -8.38 -1.65
N ARG A 215 9.30 -9.24 -1.35
CA ARG A 215 9.63 -10.58 -0.88
C ARG A 215 10.56 -11.19 -1.93
N PRO A 216 11.80 -11.59 -1.57
CA PRO A 216 12.67 -12.22 -2.54
C PRO A 216 11.91 -13.40 -3.13
N THR A 217 11.90 -13.50 -4.45
CA THR A 217 11.33 -14.67 -5.11
C THR A 217 12.13 -15.86 -4.60
N PRO A 218 11.51 -16.82 -3.90
CA PRO A 218 12.27 -17.93 -3.36
C PRO A 218 12.93 -18.67 -4.52
N SER A 219 14.22 -18.97 -4.37
CA SER A 219 14.93 -19.80 -5.33
C SER A 219 14.18 -21.13 -5.52
N PRO A 220 14.12 -21.67 -6.75
CA PRO A 220 13.55 -22.99 -6.96
C PRO A 220 14.19 -24.02 -6.02
N LEU A 221 13.37 -24.88 -5.41
CA LEU A 221 13.88 -25.99 -4.59
C LEU A 221 14.60 -26.97 -5.52
N VAL A 222 15.91 -27.15 -5.31
CA VAL A 222 16.74 -28.10 -6.05
C VAL A 222 17.02 -29.30 -5.14
N PRO A 223 16.84 -30.54 -5.63
CA PRO A 223 17.20 -31.73 -4.85
C PRO A 223 18.70 -31.76 -4.56
N VAL A 224 19.07 -32.12 -3.33
CA VAL A 224 20.47 -32.32 -2.95
C VAL A 224 20.93 -33.67 -3.50
N PRO A 225 21.95 -33.73 -4.39
CA PRO A 225 22.42 -34.99 -4.95
C PRO A 225 23.09 -35.85 -3.86
N VAL A 226 22.64 -37.10 -3.71
CA VAL A 226 23.23 -38.09 -2.81
C VAL A 226 23.59 -39.36 -3.57
N GLY A 227 24.85 -39.78 -3.45
CA GLY A 227 25.39 -40.87 -4.28
C GLY A 227 25.58 -42.20 -3.55
N ARG A 228 25.67 -42.21 -2.21
CA ARG A 228 25.96 -43.42 -1.42
C ARG A 228 25.55 -43.25 0.06
N PRO A 229 25.37 -44.35 0.81
CA PRO A 229 25.13 -44.30 2.26
C PRO A 229 26.20 -43.49 2.99
N TRP A 230 25.80 -42.76 4.03
CA TRP A 230 26.69 -41.96 4.90
C TRP A 230 27.42 -40.81 4.20
N HIS A 231 27.02 -40.45 2.97
CA HIS A 231 27.60 -39.31 2.25
C HIS A 231 27.07 -37.96 2.75
N THR A 232 25.81 -37.92 3.14
CA THR A 232 25.14 -36.67 3.55
C THR A 232 24.19 -36.97 4.71
N LEU A 233 24.46 -36.36 5.85
CA LEU A 233 23.66 -36.50 7.07
C LEU A 233 22.90 -35.20 7.35
N ALA A 234 21.59 -35.30 7.56
CA ALA A 234 20.80 -34.28 8.23
C ALA A 234 21.04 -34.43 9.72
N VAL A 235 21.31 -33.32 10.39
CA VAL A 235 21.41 -33.26 11.85
C VAL A 235 20.51 -32.14 12.32
N ASP A 236 19.60 -32.43 13.25
CA ASP A 236 18.68 -31.45 13.80
C ASP A 236 18.48 -31.66 15.31
N TYR A 237 18.07 -30.62 16.01
CA TYR A 237 17.67 -30.68 17.42
C TYR A 237 16.19 -30.44 17.53
N LEU A 238 15.46 -31.45 18.00
CA LEU A 238 14.04 -31.34 18.26
C LEU A 238 13.80 -31.04 19.75
N GLU A 239 13.07 -29.98 20.05
CA GLU A 239 12.60 -29.70 21.40
C GLU A 239 11.37 -30.56 21.71
N ILE A 240 11.43 -31.30 22.82
CA ILE A 240 10.34 -32.13 23.32
C ILE A 240 9.93 -31.65 24.72
N THR A 241 8.70 -31.98 25.10
CA THR A 241 8.26 -31.81 26.50
C THR A 241 9.26 -32.50 27.42
N PRO A 242 9.76 -31.83 28.48
CA PRO A 242 10.79 -32.38 29.34
C PRO A 242 10.38 -33.75 29.89
N ALA A 243 11.23 -34.75 29.66
CA ALA A 243 11.06 -36.06 30.25
C ALA A 243 11.32 -36.00 31.77
N VAL A 244 10.93 -37.05 32.50
CA VAL A 244 11.08 -37.15 33.96
C VAL A 244 12.52 -36.96 34.44
N ASN A 245 13.50 -37.23 33.57
CA ASN A 245 14.94 -37.04 33.82
C ASN A 245 15.47 -35.64 33.45
N GLY A 246 14.59 -34.69 33.12
CA GLY A 246 14.94 -33.31 32.77
C GLY A 246 15.46 -33.10 31.34
N LYS A 247 15.53 -34.16 30.51
CA LYS A 247 15.94 -34.06 29.11
C LYS A 247 14.81 -33.47 28.26
N LYS A 248 15.12 -32.43 27.47
CA LYS A 248 14.15 -31.68 26.65
C LYS A 248 14.53 -31.57 25.17
N TYR A 249 15.69 -32.07 24.78
CA TYR A 249 16.15 -32.01 23.40
C TYR A 249 16.47 -33.41 22.90
N LEU A 250 16.20 -33.62 21.61
CA LEU A 250 16.52 -34.85 20.90
C LEU A 250 17.43 -34.48 19.73
N LEU A 251 18.65 -35.00 19.71
CA LEU A 251 19.53 -34.92 18.56
C LEU A 251 19.08 -35.97 17.54
N VAL A 252 18.57 -35.52 16.40
CA VAL A 252 18.11 -36.39 15.30
C VAL A 252 19.18 -36.37 14.20
N LEU A 253 19.64 -37.55 13.81
CA LEU A 253 20.50 -37.75 12.65
C LEU A 253 19.75 -38.54 11.59
N GLN A 254 19.84 -38.14 10.33
CA GLN A 254 19.25 -38.86 9.21
C GLN A 254 20.23 -38.94 8.03
N ASP A 255 20.51 -40.14 7.55
CA ASP A 255 21.22 -40.34 6.29
C ASP A 255 20.30 -40.06 5.09
N TYR A 256 20.68 -39.11 4.24
CA TYR A 256 19.85 -38.72 3.10
C TYR A 256 19.74 -39.80 2.03
N PHE A 257 20.72 -40.70 1.92
CA PHE A 257 20.71 -41.77 0.90
C PHE A 257 19.82 -42.94 1.34
N THR A 258 20.10 -43.56 2.47
CA THR A 258 19.36 -44.73 2.98
C THR A 258 18.05 -44.38 3.66
N LYS A 259 17.87 -43.10 4.05
CA LYS A 259 16.80 -42.64 4.95
C LYS A 259 16.85 -43.26 6.35
N TRP A 260 17.99 -43.85 6.73
CA TRP A 260 18.24 -44.32 8.10
C TRP A 260 18.25 -43.13 9.06
N ALA A 261 17.51 -43.23 10.18
CA ALA A 261 17.41 -42.16 11.15
C ALA A 261 17.69 -42.67 12.58
N GLU A 262 18.46 -41.90 13.33
CA GLU A 262 18.82 -42.14 14.72
C GLU A 262 18.49 -40.92 15.57
N ALA A 263 18.13 -41.16 16.83
CA ALA A 263 17.73 -40.09 17.74
C ALA A 263 18.35 -40.30 19.12
N TYR A 264 18.97 -39.26 19.67
CA TYR A 264 19.73 -39.31 20.91
C TYR A 264 19.19 -38.28 21.92
N PRO A 265 18.84 -38.71 23.15
CA PRO A 265 18.30 -37.83 24.19
C PRO A 265 19.38 -37.18 25.07
#